data_AF-A0A314Y2E6-F1
#
_entry.id   AF-A0A314Y2E6-F1
#
_cell.length_a   1.000
_cell.length_b   1.000
_cell.length_c   1.000
_cell.angle_alpha   90.00
_cell.angle_beta   90.00
_cell.angle_gamma   90.00
#
_symmetry.space_group_name_H-M   'P 1'
#
loop_
_entity.id
_entity.type
_entity.pdbx_description
1 polymer ?
#
loop_
_entity_poly.entity_id
_entity_poly.type
_entity_poly.pdbx_seq_one_letter_code
_entity_poly.pdbx_strand_id
1 'polypeptide(L)'
;MGFTRFGRPKGAQGQSSPNLYVANCGPAVGLSYDTIVSVFGAFGEIKGVFAADESGARVVVCFAEEGCAQNAFNALNGRPCAELGGRSLHIRYSVLQPTSQSQLRRAVLVKANTMTCFHILILTLGKLNIPGLYLMHDFVTAKEEEEFLAAVDERPWKNLSKRRVQHYGYEFCYETRNVDSRKNLGELPAFVSPILERIAMLPMCEDAEAVVLDQLTVNEYPPGVGLSPHIDTHSAFEGLIFSLSLAGPCIMEFRRYLDAGLTPRASSSSDIEIESSGNNSNFLRRAIYLPPRSLLLLSGEARYAWNHYIPHHKIDMVKDSVIRRASRRVSFTFRKVRASPCQCEFSQYCDSQR
;
A
#
# COMPACT_ATOMS: atom_id res chain seq x y z
N MET A 1 2.70 -24.61 -9.80
CA MET A 1 3.01 -25.04 -8.42
C MET A 1 3.72 -23.89 -7.72
N GLY A 2 3.23 -23.41 -6.58
CA GLY A 2 3.83 -22.28 -5.87
C GLY A 2 5.07 -22.70 -5.08
N PHE A 3 6.17 -21.96 -5.23
CA PHE A 3 7.38 -22.17 -4.42
C PHE A 3 7.20 -21.53 -3.04
N THR A 4 7.30 -22.33 -1.99
CA THR A 4 7.14 -21.88 -0.60
C THR A 4 8.42 -21.23 -0.10
N ARG A 5 8.32 -20.04 0.52
CA ARG A 5 9.44 -19.29 1.14
C ARG A 5 10.29 -20.13 2.10
N PHE A 6 9.63 -21.08 2.75
CA PHE A 6 10.20 -22.06 3.64
C PHE A 6 10.16 -23.44 2.99
N GLY A 7 11.25 -24.19 3.12
CA GLY A 7 11.37 -25.58 2.66
C GLY A 7 11.76 -26.52 3.79
N ARG A 8 11.88 -27.81 3.49
CA ARG A 8 12.43 -28.77 4.45
C ARG A 8 13.95 -28.53 4.61
N PRO A 9 14.53 -28.75 5.81
CA PRO A 9 15.98 -28.82 5.97
C PRO A 9 16.58 -29.84 5.00
N LYS A 10 17.76 -29.53 4.43
CA LYS A 10 18.49 -30.47 3.56
C LYS A 10 19.37 -31.37 4.42
N GLY A 11 18.83 -32.53 4.80
CA GLY A 11 19.55 -33.55 5.55
C GLY A 11 18.67 -34.76 5.84
N ALA A 12 19.28 -35.93 5.99
CA ALA A 12 18.61 -37.07 6.58
C ALA A 12 18.53 -36.85 8.11
N GLN A 13 17.30 -36.83 8.64
CA GLN A 13 16.93 -36.40 9.99
C GLN A 13 16.86 -34.88 10.20
N GLY A 14 15.91 -34.49 11.06
CA GLY A 14 15.45 -33.10 11.19
C GLY A 14 16.45 -32.24 11.95
N GLN A 15 17.29 -31.52 11.22
CA GLN A 15 17.98 -30.35 11.76
C GLN A 15 16.94 -29.41 12.36
N SER A 16 17.16 -29.07 13.63
CA SER A 16 16.38 -28.07 14.35
C SER A 16 16.51 -26.71 13.66
N SER A 17 15.49 -25.86 13.85
CA SER A 17 15.41 -24.56 13.18
C SER A 17 14.46 -23.65 13.95
N PRO A 18 14.70 -22.33 14.00
CA PRO A 18 13.76 -21.38 14.57
C PRO A 18 12.39 -21.34 13.84
N ASN A 19 12.22 -22.00 12.69
CA ASN A 19 10.95 -22.03 11.97
C ASN A 19 10.28 -23.41 12.01
N LEU A 20 8.99 -23.42 12.37
CA LEU A 20 8.13 -24.58 12.46
C LEU A 20 7.02 -24.51 11.40
N TYR A 21 7.00 -25.45 10.47
CA TYR A 21 5.82 -25.72 9.65
C TYR A 21 4.76 -26.43 10.50
N VAL A 22 3.56 -25.87 10.56
CA VAL A 22 2.44 -26.34 11.39
C VAL A 22 1.22 -26.59 10.49
N ALA A 23 0.83 -27.85 10.34
CA ALA A 23 -0.43 -28.23 9.68
C ALA A 23 -1.59 -28.32 10.68
N ASN A 24 -2.83 -28.23 10.16
CA ASN A 24 -4.07 -28.11 10.94
C ASN A 24 -4.14 -26.81 11.76
N CYS A 25 -3.53 -25.74 11.25
CA CYS A 25 -3.37 -24.46 11.92
C CYS A 25 -3.42 -23.33 10.90
N GLY A 26 -4.40 -22.41 11.03
CA GLY A 26 -4.58 -21.27 10.15
C GLY A 26 -6.05 -20.84 9.95
N PRO A 27 -6.30 -19.74 9.20
CA PRO A 27 -7.64 -19.16 9.06
C PRO A 27 -8.70 -20.10 8.45
N ALA A 28 -8.32 -20.96 7.49
CA ALA A 28 -9.27 -21.88 6.85
C ALA A 28 -9.76 -23.00 7.78
N VAL A 29 -9.10 -23.21 8.92
CA VAL A 29 -9.54 -24.11 10.00
C VAL A 29 -10.04 -23.33 11.23
N GLY A 30 -10.43 -22.07 11.06
CA GLY A 30 -11.06 -21.26 12.10
C GLY A 30 -10.12 -20.72 13.18
N LEU A 31 -8.82 -20.60 12.90
CA LEU A 31 -7.85 -19.97 13.80
C LEU A 31 -7.35 -18.65 13.23
N SER A 32 -7.52 -17.54 13.96
CA SER A 32 -6.88 -16.27 13.60
C SER A 32 -5.37 -16.37 13.82
N TYR A 33 -4.61 -15.52 13.14
CA TYR A 33 -3.17 -15.45 13.35
C TYR A 33 -2.83 -14.92 14.76
N ASP A 34 -3.65 -14.04 15.33
CA ASP A 34 -3.46 -13.55 16.71
C ASP A 34 -3.56 -14.69 17.73
N THR A 35 -4.52 -15.62 17.57
CA THR A 35 -4.61 -16.81 18.42
C THR A 35 -3.38 -17.70 18.27
N ILE A 36 -2.86 -17.87 17.05
CA ILE A 36 -1.65 -18.68 16.80
C ILE A 36 -0.42 -18.02 17.43
N VAL A 37 -0.27 -16.69 17.31
CA VAL A 37 0.80 -15.92 17.95
C VAL A 37 0.72 -16.02 19.48
N SER A 38 -0.49 -15.92 20.06
CA SER A 38 -0.69 -16.07 21.51
C SER A 38 -0.22 -17.44 22.02
N VAL A 39 -0.63 -18.53 21.36
CA VAL A 39 -0.30 -19.90 21.81
C VAL A 39 1.18 -20.22 21.62
N PHE A 40 1.77 -19.85 20.47
CA PHE A 40 3.20 -20.12 20.22
C PHE A 40 4.12 -19.15 20.96
N GLY A 41 3.68 -17.93 21.25
CA GLY A 41 4.43 -16.91 21.99
C GLY A 41 4.75 -17.30 23.44
N ALA A 42 3.95 -18.20 24.03
CA ALA A 42 4.24 -18.79 25.34
C ALA A 42 5.59 -19.55 25.41
N PHE A 43 6.17 -19.92 24.27
CA PHE A 43 7.45 -20.63 24.18
C PHE A 43 8.64 -19.71 23.85
N GLY A 44 8.40 -18.41 23.57
CA GLY A 44 9.41 -17.42 23.25
C GLY A 44 8.97 -16.43 22.17
N GLU A 45 9.82 -15.43 21.89
CA GLU A 45 9.51 -14.35 20.94
C GLU A 45 9.24 -14.90 19.52
N ILE A 46 8.15 -14.45 18.91
CA ILE A 46 7.73 -14.83 17.56
C ILE A 46 8.12 -13.72 16.56
N LYS A 47 9.11 -14.01 15.71
CA LYS A 47 9.48 -13.18 14.54
C LYS A 47 8.38 -13.12 13.47
N GLY A 48 7.44 -14.06 13.47
CA GLY A 48 6.21 -13.98 12.67
C GLY A 48 5.51 -15.31 12.45
N VAL A 49 4.27 -15.24 11.99
CA VAL A 49 3.50 -16.40 11.50
C VAL A 49 3.11 -16.14 10.05
N PHE A 50 3.35 -17.11 9.18
CA PHE A 50 3.17 -16.98 7.73
C PHE A 50 2.27 -18.11 7.20
N ALA A 51 1.45 -17.86 6.18
CA ALA A 51 0.79 -18.95 5.46
C ALA A 51 1.85 -19.89 4.83
N ALA A 52 1.74 -21.19 5.05
CA ALA A 52 2.69 -22.16 4.49
C ALA A 52 2.40 -22.48 3.02
N ASP A 53 1.14 -22.39 2.62
CA ASP A 53 0.63 -22.60 1.26
C ASP A 53 -0.70 -21.83 1.07
N GLU A 54 -1.31 -21.94 -0.11
CA GLU A 54 -2.56 -21.23 -0.44
C GLU A 54 -3.83 -21.86 0.16
N SER A 55 -3.73 -22.96 0.92
CA SER A 55 -4.91 -23.62 1.53
C SER A 55 -5.46 -22.89 2.76
N GLY A 56 -4.67 -22.02 3.40
CA GLY A 56 -5.05 -21.34 4.65
C GLY A 56 -5.19 -22.27 5.87
N ALA A 57 -4.94 -23.58 5.73
CA ALA A 57 -5.04 -24.57 6.81
C ALA A 57 -3.67 -24.94 7.43
N ARG A 58 -2.59 -24.27 6.97
CA ARG A 58 -1.20 -24.55 7.35
C ARG A 58 -0.40 -23.25 7.44
N VAL A 59 0.44 -23.13 8.44
CA VAL A 59 1.29 -21.96 8.69
C VAL A 59 2.75 -22.33 8.94
N VAL A 60 3.64 -21.36 8.85
CA VAL A 60 5.02 -21.43 9.36
C VAL A 60 5.15 -20.41 10.50
N VAL A 61 5.48 -20.89 11.70
CA VAL A 61 5.75 -20.08 12.88
C VAL A 61 7.27 -19.89 12.98
N CYS A 62 7.74 -18.64 13.06
CA CYS A 62 9.15 -18.29 13.15
C CYS A 62 9.44 -17.69 14.52
N PHE A 63 10.30 -18.34 15.29
CA PHE A 63 10.80 -17.85 16.57
C PHE A 63 12.02 -16.95 16.41
N ALA A 64 12.30 -16.13 17.41
CA ALA A 64 13.56 -15.37 17.49
C ALA A 64 14.76 -16.30 17.63
N GLU A 65 14.64 -17.30 18.49
CA GLU A 65 15.66 -18.27 18.84
C GLU A 65 15.24 -19.70 18.50
N GLU A 66 16.22 -20.57 18.24
CA GLU A 66 15.99 -21.97 17.90
C GLU A 66 15.46 -22.79 19.09
N GLY A 67 15.93 -22.50 20.31
CA GLY A 67 15.48 -23.19 21.53
C GLY A 67 13.98 -23.04 21.79
N CYS A 68 13.41 -21.86 21.50
CA CYS A 68 11.97 -21.60 21.60
C CYS A 68 11.16 -22.46 20.63
N ALA A 69 11.64 -22.63 19.39
CA ALA A 69 11.02 -23.51 18.41
C ALA A 69 11.10 -24.99 18.84
N GLN A 70 12.21 -25.41 19.45
CA GLN A 70 12.37 -26.77 19.99
C GLN A 70 11.42 -27.04 21.17
N ASN A 71 11.21 -26.06 22.05
CA ASN A 71 10.26 -26.15 23.16
C ASN A 71 8.81 -26.25 22.64
N ALA A 72 8.41 -25.38 21.71
CA ALA A 72 7.08 -25.41 21.09
C ALA A 72 6.82 -26.71 20.32
N PHE A 73 7.81 -27.22 19.58
CA PHE A 73 7.72 -28.51 18.90
C PHE A 73 7.47 -29.66 19.89
N ASN A 74 8.24 -29.73 20.97
CA ASN A 74 8.11 -30.77 22.00
C ASN A 74 6.78 -30.72 22.76
N ALA A 75 6.22 -29.52 22.94
CA ALA A 75 4.97 -29.32 23.66
C ALA A 75 3.72 -29.55 22.81
N LEU A 76 3.73 -29.16 21.52
CA LEU A 76 2.52 -29.08 20.68
C LEU A 76 2.44 -30.13 19.56
N ASN A 77 3.55 -30.75 19.15
CA ASN A 77 3.54 -31.69 18.02
C ASN A 77 2.82 -33.00 18.39
N GLY A 78 1.77 -33.35 17.64
CA GLY A 78 0.97 -34.55 17.83
C GLY A 78 0.06 -34.54 19.07
N ARG A 79 0.02 -33.44 19.82
CA ARG A 79 -0.76 -33.33 21.07
C ARG A 79 -1.96 -32.39 20.90
N PRO A 80 -3.12 -32.67 21.52
CA PRO A 80 -4.26 -31.75 21.55
C PRO A 80 -3.90 -30.44 22.25
N CYS A 81 -4.23 -29.29 21.65
CA CYS A 81 -4.06 -27.97 22.26
C CYS A 81 -5.42 -27.34 22.56
N ALA A 82 -5.76 -27.16 23.84
CA ALA A 82 -7.05 -26.64 24.27
C ALA A 82 -7.31 -25.20 23.78
N GLU A 83 -6.30 -24.33 23.84
CA GLU A 83 -6.34 -22.94 23.36
C GLU A 83 -6.55 -22.83 21.84
N LEU A 84 -6.25 -23.91 21.10
CA LEU A 84 -6.56 -24.04 19.67
C LEU A 84 -7.84 -24.86 19.45
N GLY A 85 -8.77 -24.91 20.41
CA GLY A 85 -10.03 -25.66 20.29
C GLY A 85 -9.85 -27.18 20.29
N GLY A 86 -8.88 -27.68 21.07
CA GLY A 86 -8.65 -29.12 21.29
C GLY A 86 -7.99 -29.88 20.13
N ARG A 87 -7.55 -29.19 19.06
CA ARG A 87 -6.98 -29.87 17.88
C ARG A 87 -5.55 -30.35 18.11
N SER A 88 -5.20 -31.49 17.53
CA SER A 88 -3.81 -31.94 17.41
C SER A 88 -3.13 -31.28 16.20
N LEU A 89 -1.91 -30.78 16.42
CA LEU A 89 -1.08 -30.17 15.38
C LEU A 89 -0.08 -31.18 14.81
N HIS A 90 0.29 -31.03 13.54
CA HIS A 90 1.43 -31.74 12.96
C HIS A 90 2.52 -30.74 12.61
N ILE A 91 3.60 -30.77 13.38
CA ILE A 91 4.70 -29.79 13.32
C ILE A 91 5.95 -30.43 12.72
N ARG A 92 6.71 -29.67 11.93
CA ARG A 92 8.03 -30.05 11.40
C ARG A 92 8.94 -28.83 11.32
N TYR A 93 10.24 -29.00 11.51
CA TYR A 93 11.22 -27.95 11.22
C TYR A 93 11.20 -27.55 9.75
N SER A 94 11.42 -26.27 9.50
CA SER A 94 11.47 -25.67 8.16
C SER A 94 12.55 -24.59 8.11
N VAL A 95 13.28 -24.52 7.00
CA VAL A 95 14.33 -23.52 6.79
C VAL A 95 13.95 -22.57 5.68
N LEU A 96 14.42 -21.33 5.77
CA LEU A 96 14.41 -20.37 4.66
C LEU A 96 15.23 -20.96 3.50
N GLN A 97 14.63 -21.04 2.31
CA GLN A 97 15.36 -21.47 1.11
C GLN A 97 16.16 -20.27 0.55
N PRO A 98 17.45 -20.43 0.19
CA PRO A 98 18.18 -19.40 -0.54
C PRO A 98 17.59 -19.25 -1.96
N THR A 99 16.80 -18.20 -2.18
CA THR A 99 16.20 -17.91 -3.50
C THR A 99 17.17 -17.17 -4.41
N SER A 100 17.39 -17.70 -5.61
CA SER A 100 17.89 -16.91 -6.74
C SER A 100 16.91 -15.78 -7.08
N GLN A 101 17.37 -14.76 -7.84
CA GLN A 101 16.72 -13.46 -8.05
C GLN A 101 15.29 -13.46 -8.68
N SER A 102 14.63 -14.61 -8.84
CA SER A 102 13.35 -14.76 -9.55
C SER A 102 12.12 -15.01 -8.67
N GLN A 103 12.23 -15.18 -7.34
CA GLN A 103 11.13 -15.72 -6.51
C GLN A 103 10.84 -14.98 -5.19
N LEU A 104 10.20 -13.80 -5.25
CA LEU A 104 9.69 -13.07 -4.07
C LEU A 104 8.18 -12.75 -4.19
N ARG A 105 7.31 -13.57 -3.58
CA ARG A 105 5.86 -13.28 -3.47
C ARG A 105 5.23 -13.75 -2.14
N ARG A 106 4.42 -12.86 -1.56
CA ARG A 106 3.36 -13.06 -0.54
C ARG A 106 3.77 -13.51 0.87
N ALA A 107 3.63 -12.58 1.82
CA ALA A 107 3.01 -12.84 3.11
C ALA A 107 2.30 -11.55 3.60
N VAL A 108 1.23 -11.70 4.38
CA VAL A 108 0.43 -10.63 5.00
C VAL A 108 0.35 -10.94 6.50
N LEU A 109 0.45 -9.95 7.40
CA LEU A 109 -0.02 -10.12 8.79
C LEU A 109 -0.29 -8.79 9.53
N VAL A 110 -1.09 -8.94 10.59
CA VAL A 110 -1.69 -8.00 11.57
C VAL A 110 -1.87 -8.86 12.84
N LYS A 111 -1.63 -8.43 14.10
CA LYS A 111 -1.02 -7.19 14.69
C LYS A 111 -0.29 -7.60 16.02
N ALA A 112 0.30 -6.76 16.89
CA ALA A 112 0.68 -5.34 16.94
C ALA A 112 1.85 -5.15 17.96
N ASN A 113 2.81 -4.25 17.67
CA ASN A 113 3.47 -3.34 18.63
C ASN A 113 4.43 -2.40 17.86
N THR A 114 3.97 -1.16 17.67
CA THR A 114 4.69 0.11 17.36
C THR A 114 5.85 0.23 16.36
N MET A 115 6.50 -0.84 15.87
CA MET A 115 7.61 -0.75 14.89
C MET A 115 7.51 -1.73 13.70
N THR A 116 6.61 -2.71 13.73
CA THR A 116 6.57 -3.81 12.73
C THR A 116 5.64 -3.61 11.53
N CYS A 117 4.76 -2.60 11.52
CA CYS A 117 3.89 -2.34 10.35
C CYS A 117 4.69 -1.94 9.08
N PHE A 118 5.94 -1.53 9.23
CA PHE A 118 6.77 -1.03 8.13
C PHE A 118 7.38 -2.10 7.24
N HIS A 119 7.73 -3.26 7.79
CA HIS A 119 8.43 -4.27 6.99
C HIS A 119 7.56 -4.91 5.89
N ILE A 120 6.23 -4.85 6.04
CA ILE A 120 5.27 -5.34 5.05
C ILE A 120 5.10 -4.33 3.89
N LEU A 121 5.26 -3.03 4.17
CA LEU A 121 5.03 -1.91 3.25
C LEU A 121 6.01 -1.88 2.06
N ILE A 122 7.27 -2.21 2.30
CA ILE A 122 8.35 -2.05 1.32
C ILE A 122 8.34 -3.18 0.26
N LEU A 123 7.90 -4.38 0.64
CA LEU A 123 7.98 -5.59 -0.18
C LEU A 123 7.10 -5.58 -1.45
N THR A 124 6.04 -4.76 -1.47
CA THR A 124 5.14 -4.63 -2.61
C THR A 124 5.80 -3.89 -3.78
N LEU A 125 6.77 -2.99 -3.51
CA LEU A 125 7.30 -2.04 -4.50
C LEU A 125 8.74 -2.26 -4.95
N GLY A 126 9.49 -3.15 -4.29
CA GLY A 126 10.73 -3.69 -4.87
C GLY A 126 10.55 -4.31 -6.27
N LYS A 127 9.31 -4.61 -6.68
CA LYS A 127 8.96 -5.04 -8.05
C LYS A 127 8.63 -3.91 -9.03
N LEU A 128 8.17 -2.77 -8.53
CA LEU A 128 7.88 -1.58 -9.36
C LEU A 128 9.16 -0.79 -9.63
N ASN A 129 10.10 -0.81 -8.69
CA ASN A 129 11.36 -0.10 -8.75
C ASN A 129 11.16 1.41 -9.00
N ILE A 130 10.28 2.01 -8.19
CA ILE A 130 10.05 3.45 -8.10
C ILE A 130 10.50 3.86 -6.69
N PRO A 131 11.65 4.54 -6.53
CA PRO A 131 12.13 5.00 -5.22
C PRO A 131 11.13 5.96 -4.56
N GLY A 132 10.88 5.78 -3.26
CA GLY A 132 9.95 6.60 -2.49
C GLY A 132 8.46 6.29 -2.67
N LEU A 133 8.09 5.26 -3.43
CA LEU A 133 6.69 4.81 -3.53
C LEU A 133 6.42 3.68 -2.53
N TYR A 134 5.34 3.80 -1.76
CA TYR A 134 4.95 2.86 -0.68
C TYR A 134 3.44 2.55 -0.74
N LEU A 135 3.02 1.29 -0.55
CA LEU A 135 1.60 0.86 -0.57
C LEU A 135 1.27 -0.04 0.62
N MET A 136 0.46 0.47 1.54
CA MET A 136 -0.10 -0.24 2.69
C MET A 136 -1.42 -0.87 2.29
N HIS A 137 -1.54 -2.19 2.39
CA HIS A 137 -2.82 -2.89 2.28
C HIS A 137 -3.57 -2.85 3.62
N ASP A 138 -4.91 -2.83 3.57
CA ASP A 138 -5.79 -2.85 4.73
C ASP A 138 -5.39 -1.82 5.81
N PHE A 139 -5.02 -0.61 5.35
CA PHE A 139 -4.64 0.52 6.19
C PHE A 139 -5.80 0.99 7.07
N VAL A 140 -7.04 0.81 6.59
CA VAL A 140 -8.28 1.03 7.34
C VAL A 140 -9.13 -0.24 7.34
N THR A 141 -10.01 -0.38 8.32
CA THR A 141 -10.96 -1.50 8.40
C THR A 141 -12.15 -1.27 7.46
N ALA A 142 -12.97 -2.31 7.23
CA ALA A 142 -14.21 -2.16 6.46
C ALA A 142 -15.21 -1.21 7.14
N LYS A 143 -15.30 -1.24 8.48
CA LYS A 143 -16.14 -0.33 9.26
C LYS A 143 -15.67 1.12 9.14
N GLU A 144 -14.37 1.36 9.27
CA GLU A 144 -13.79 2.70 9.07
C GLU A 144 -14.05 3.20 7.63
N GLU A 145 -13.94 2.33 6.62
CA GLU A 145 -14.27 2.68 5.23
C GLU A 145 -15.74 3.10 5.06
N GLU A 146 -16.70 2.40 5.69
CA GLU A 146 -18.12 2.79 5.71
C GLU A 146 -18.33 4.16 6.39
N GLU A 147 -17.74 4.36 7.57
CA GLU A 147 -17.81 5.60 8.35
C GLU A 147 -17.23 6.80 7.57
N PHE A 148 -16.08 6.63 6.90
CA PHE A 148 -15.46 7.68 6.09
C PHE A 148 -16.25 8.00 4.82
N LEU A 149 -16.86 6.99 4.18
CA LEU A 149 -17.70 7.19 2.99
C LEU A 149 -18.99 7.93 3.35
N ALA A 150 -19.67 7.54 4.43
CA ALA A 150 -20.84 8.25 4.94
C ALA A 150 -20.53 9.73 5.24
N ALA A 151 -19.42 9.99 5.94
CA ALA A 151 -19.00 11.34 6.27
C ALA A 151 -18.79 12.25 5.04
N VAL A 152 -18.22 11.74 3.94
CA VAL A 152 -18.07 12.55 2.71
C VAL A 152 -19.37 12.66 1.91
N ASP A 153 -20.28 11.70 1.99
CA ASP A 153 -21.57 11.78 1.29
C ASP A 153 -22.55 12.77 1.94
N GLU A 154 -22.46 12.98 3.25
CA GLU A 154 -23.21 14.03 3.98
C GLU A 154 -22.75 15.46 3.65
N ARG A 155 -21.61 15.62 2.94
CA ARG A 155 -20.97 16.91 2.70
C ARG A 155 -21.09 17.35 1.23
N PRO A 156 -21.16 18.66 0.94
CA PRO A 156 -21.36 19.16 -0.42
C PRO A 156 -20.18 18.81 -1.33
N TRP A 157 -20.48 18.49 -2.59
CA TRP A 157 -19.48 18.10 -3.59
C TRP A 157 -19.31 19.16 -4.67
N LYS A 158 -18.07 19.51 -4.99
CA LYS A 158 -17.72 20.36 -6.13
C LYS A 158 -17.56 19.50 -7.38
N ASN A 159 -18.37 19.74 -8.40
CA ASN A 159 -18.26 19.02 -9.67
C ASN A 159 -17.14 19.60 -10.54
N LEU A 160 -16.28 18.72 -11.06
CA LEU A 160 -15.34 19.00 -12.15
C LEU A 160 -15.86 18.32 -13.42
N SER A 161 -15.24 18.60 -14.57
CA SER A 161 -15.70 18.15 -15.90
C SER A 161 -15.92 16.63 -16.08
N LYS A 162 -15.30 15.78 -15.25
CA LYS A 162 -15.46 14.32 -15.29
C LYS A 162 -15.67 13.64 -13.93
N ARG A 163 -15.45 14.33 -12.81
CA ARG A 163 -15.41 13.75 -11.46
C ARG A 163 -15.85 14.78 -10.42
N ARG A 164 -16.23 14.35 -9.21
CA ARG A 164 -16.56 15.27 -8.10
C ARG A 164 -15.48 15.24 -7.02
N VAL A 165 -15.28 16.38 -6.35
CA VAL A 165 -14.24 16.57 -5.33
C VAL A 165 -14.75 17.32 -4.10
N GLN A 166 -14.04 17.17 -2.98
CA GLN A 166 -14.13 18.03 -1.80
C GLN A 166 -12.72 18.43 -1.37
N HIS A 167 -12.55 19.63 -0.85
CA HIS A 167 -11.29 20.15 -0.34
C HIS A 167 -11.45 20.56 1.11
N TYR A 168 -10.44 20.27 1.93
CA TYR A 168 -10.35 20.67 3.33
C TYR A 168 -8.94 21.15 3.64
N GLY A 169 -8.81 22.06 4.61
CA GLY A 169 -7.54 22.74 4.88
C GLY A 169 -7.27 23.86 3.88
N TYR A 170 -7.07 23.53 2.60
CA TYR A 170 -6.88 24.51 1.52
C TYR A 170 -7.60 24.06 0.25
N GLU A 171 -8.20 25.00 -0.47
CA GLU A 171 -8.81 24.72 -1.78
C GLU A 171 -7.71 24.54 -2.85
N PHE A 172 -7.80 23.46 -3.64
CA PHE A 172 -6.91 23.27 -4.77
C PHE A 172 -7.48 23.93 -6.03
N CYS A 173 -6.79 24.97 -6.51
CA CYS A 173 -7.17 25.68 -7.72
C CYS A 173 -6.71 24.88 -8.96
N TYR A 174 -7.65 24.33 -9.71
CA TYR A 174 -7.35 23.52 -10.90
C TYR A 174 -6.83 24.32 -12.10
N GLU A 175 -7.08 25.63 -12.14
CA GLU A 175 -6.62 26.54 -13.20
C GLU A 175 -5.11 26.82 -13.07
N THR A 176 -4.68 27.22 -11.88
CA THR A 176 -3.25 27.45 -11.56
C THR A 176 -2.50 26.20 -11.13
N ARG A 177 -3.23 25.09 -10.89
CA ARG A 177 -2.72 23.83 -10.30
C ARG A 177 -2.01 24.03 -8.96
N ASN A 178 -2.49 24.97 -8.15
CA ASN A 178 -1.83 25.37 -6.91
C ASN A 178 -2.84 25.59 -5.78
N VAL A 179 -2.34 25.86 -4.58
CA VAL A 179 -3.13 26.31 -3.42
C VAL A 179 -2.79 27.77 -3.12
N ASP A 180 -3.76 28.57 -2.69
CA ASP A 180 -3.47 29.89 -2.12
C ASP A 180 -3.18 29.71 -0.62
N SER A 181 -1.90 29.72 -0.24
CA SER A 181 -1.46 29.50 1.15
C SER A 181 -1.98 30.55 2.14
N ARG A 182 -2.58 31.64 1.66
CA ARG A 182 -3.25 32.67 2.47
C ARG A 182 -4.73 32.37 2.71
N LYS A 183 -5.31 31.35 2.05
CA LYS A 183 -6.73 30.97 2.12
C LYS A 183 -6.89 29.58 2.75
N ASN A 184 -6.64 29.53 4.05
CA ASN A 184 -6.94 28.37 4.87
C ASN A 184 -8.47 28.28 5.11
N LEU A 185 -9.04 27.09 4.91
CA LEU A 185 -10.47 26.77 5.05
C LEU A 185 -10.86 26.29 6.47
N GLY A 186 -9.89 26.22 7.39
CA GLY A 186 -10.00 25.59 8.71
C GLY A 186 -9.21 24.29 8.80
N GLU A 187 -9.19 23.68 9.99
CA GLU A 187 -8.51 22.41 10.24
C GLU A 187 -9.10 21.25 9.40
N LEU A 188 -8.36 20.15 9.31
CA LEU A 188 -8.88 18.93 8.68
C LEU A 188 -10.03 18.35 9.53
N PRO A 189 -11.11 17.81 8.92
CA PRO A 189 -12.27 17.34 9.65
C PRO A 189 -11.94 16.23 10.66
N ALA A 190 -12.55 16.26 11.84
CA ALA A 190 -12.32 15.25 12.89
C ALA A 190 -12.56 13.79 12.45
N PHE A 191 -13.37 13.55 11.42
CA PHE A 191 -13.59 12.19 10.89
C PHE A 191 -12.34 11.59 10.22
N VAL A 192 -11.33 12.39 9.85
CA VAL A 192 -10.05 11.87 9.33
C VAL A 192 -8.94 11.76 10.38
N SER A 193 -9.15 12.17 11.63
CA SER A 193 -8.15 12.06 12.71
C SER A 193 -7.59 10.64 12.88
N PRO A 194 -8.38 9.54 12.84
CA PRO A 194 -7.84 8.18 12.94
C PRO A 194 -6.90 7.78 11.79
N ILE A 195 -7.02 8.45 10.63
CA ILE A 195 -6.13 8.29 9.48
C ILE A 195 -4.83 9.08 9.73
N LEU A 196 -4.94 10.32 10.20
CA LEU A 196 -3.81 11.20 10.49
C LEU A 196 -2.93 10.66 11.62
N GLU A 197 -3.51 10.21 12.72
CA GLU A 197 -2.82 9.54 13.84
C GLU A 197 -2.04 8.30 13.34
N ARG A 198 -2.67 7.49 12.49
CA ARG A 198 -2.08 6.29 11.90
C ARG A 198 -0.98 6.61 10.89
N ILE A 199 -1.02 7.79 10.27
CA ILE A 199 0.05 8.32 9.41
C ILE A 199 1.22 8.86 10.26
N ALA A 200 0.94 9.56 11.37
CA ALA A 200 1.99 10.06 12.26
C ALA A 200 2.79 8.93 12.93
N MET A 201 2.15 7.77 13.19
CA MET A 201 2.81 6.56 13.73
C MET A 201 3.69 5.79 12.71
N LEU A 202 3.92 6.32 11.51
CA LEU A 202 4.70 5.65 10.48
C LEU A 202 6.21 6.00 10.64
N PRO A 203 7.14 5.04 10.78
CA PRO A 203 8.60 5.27 10.70
C PRO A 203 9.18 5.99 9.44
N MET A 204 8.36 6.55 8.55
CA MET A 204 8.77 7.52 7.51
C MET A 204 8.43 8.96 7.91
N CYS A 205 8.02 9.13 9.16
CA CYS A 205 7.50 10.32 9.82
C CYS A 205 8.17 10.47 11.21
N GLU A 206 9.41 9.98 11.36
CA GLU A 206 10.17 9.98 12.63
C GLU A 206 10.31 11.39 13.24
N ASP A 207 10.40 12.42 12.39
CA ASP A 207 10.17 13.81 12.78
C ASP A 207 8.66 14.09 12.87
N ALA A 208 8.07 13.88 14.05
CA ALA A 208 6.62 14.03 14.25
C ALA A 208 6.10 15.47 13.97
N GLU A 209 6.92 16.49 14.15
CA GLU A 209 6.59 17.89 13.76
C GLU A 209 6.60 18.11 12.24
N ALA A 210 7.29 17.26 11.46
CA ALA A 210 7.42 17.40 10.01
C ALA A 210 6.24 16.82 9.22
N VAL A 211 5.28 16.15 9.86
CA VAL A 211 4.14 15.47 9.18
C VAL A 211 2.78 16.02 9.63
N VAL A 212 2.72 17.34 9.87
CA VAL A 212 1.46 18.08 10.08
C VAL A 212 0.72 18.27 8.75
N LEU A 213 0.03 17.23 8.29
CA LEU A 213 -0.78 17.27 7.07
C LEU A 213 -1.96 18.23 7.25
N ASP A 214 -2.04 19.26 6.41
CA ASP A 214 -2.97 20.39 6.55
C ASP A 214 -3.79 20.64 5.28
N GLN A 215 -3.71 19.79 4.27
CA GLN A 215 -4.63 19.76 3.14
C GLN A 215 -5.16 18.34 2.89
N LEU A 216 -6.46 18.23 2.63
CA LEU A 216 -7.09 17.01 2.10
C LEU A 216 -7.87 17.30 0.81
N THR A 217 -7.60 16.52 -0.24
CA THR A 217 -8.45 16.42 -1.44
C THR A 217 -9.19 15.08 -1.42
N VAL A 218 -10.51 15.09 -1.28
CA VAL A 218 -11.36 13.92 -1.58
C VAL A 218 -11.71 13.95 -3.06
N ASN A 219 -11.54 12.83 -3.77
CA ASN A 219 -11.99 12.66 -5.15
C ASN A 219 -12.92 11.45 -5.24
N GLU A 220 -14.05 11.60 -5.93
CA GLU A 220 -14.88 10.45 -6.34
C GLU A 220 -14.88 10.29 -7.86
N TYR A 221 -14.66 9.06 -8.30
CA TYR A 221 -14.54 8.65 -9.69
C TYR A 221 -15.73 7.75 -10.09
N PRO A 222 -16.56 8.19 -11.04
CA PRO A 222 -17.53 7.32 -11.71
C PRO A 222 -16.88 6.22 -12.57
N PRO A 223 -17.61 5.17 -12.99
CA PRO A 223 -17.05 4.08 -13.77
C PRO A 223 -16.57 4.52 -15.15
N GLY A 224 -15.29 4.32 -15.44
CA GLY A 224 -14.64 4.80 -16.67
C GLY A 224 -13.93 6.15 -16.53
N VAL A 225 -14.06 6.81 -15.38
CA VAL A 225 -13.37 8.07 -15.09
C VAL A 225 -12.03 7.78 -14.43
N GLY A 226 -10.97 8.25 -15.07
CA GLY A 226 -9.61 8.25 -14.55
C GLY A 226 -9.12 9.63 -14.16
N LEU A 227 -7.80 9.80 -14.18
CA LEU A 227 -7.07 11.01 -13.86
C LEU A 227 -5.88 11.11 -14.82
N SER A 228 -5.77 12.22 -15.54
CA SER A 228 -4.68 12.45 -16.51
C SER A 228 -3.29 12.40 -15.85
N PRO A 229 -2.23 12.06 -16.61
CA PRO A 229 -0.86 12.09 -16.10
C PRO A 229 -0.45 13.47 -15.59
N HIS A 230 0.07 13.52 -14.37
CA HIS A 230 0.58 14.72 -13.72
C HIS A 230 1.54 14.37 -12.58
N ILE A 231 2.34 15.36 -12.17
CA ILE A 231 3.07 15.38 -10.90
C ILE A 231 2.36 16.42 -10.02
N ASP A 232 2.24 16.17 -8.72
CA ASP A 232 1.68 17.16 -7.79
C ASP A 232 2.66 18.34 -7.65
N THR A 233 2.15 19.55 -7.89
CA THR A 233 2.91 20.80 -7.99
C THR A 233 3.96 20.94 -6.88
N HIS A 234 5.19 21.27 -7.26
CA HIS A 234 6.33 21.27 -6.34
C HIS A 234 6.25 22.45 -5.39
N SER A 235 5.83 23.64 -5.86
CA SER A 235 5.63 24.81 -5.00
C SER A 235 4.44 24.66 -4.03
N ALA A 236 3.44 23.84 -4.38
CA ALA A 236 2.18 23.77 -3.64
C ALA A 236 2.28 22.91 -2.37
N PHE A 237 3.05 21.83 -2.43
CA PHE A 237 3.05 20.78 -1.41
C PHE A 237 4.45 20.29 -1.05
N GLU A 238 4.60 19.78 0.16
CA GLU A 238 5.88 19.26 0.65
C GLU A 238 6.19 17.83 0.15
N GLY A 239 7.12 17.14 0.81
CA GLY A 239 7.74 15.91 0.30
C GLY A 239 6.90 14.64 0.41
N LEU A 240 5.92 14.59 1.33
CA LEU A 240 5.09 13.42 1.59
C LEU A 240 3.66 13.63 1.09
N ILE A 241 3.15 12.71 0.28
CA ILE A 241 1.79 12.73 -0.26
C ILE A 241 1.15 11.37 -0.03
N PHE A 242 0.10 11.32 0.78
CA PHE A 242 -0.60 10.09 1.15
C PHE A 242 -1.96 10.02 0.43
N SER A 243 -2.32 8.87 -0.14
CA SER A 243 -3.54 8.67 -0.92
C SER A 243 -4.24 7.37 -0.51
N LEU A 244 -5.28 7.49 0.31
CA LEU A 244 -6.13 6.39 0.74
C LEU A 244 -7.15 6.09 -0.37
N SER A 245 -7.22 4.84 -0.83
CA SER A 245 -8.23 4.37 -1.79
C SER A 245 -9.38 3.68 -1.06
N LEU A 246 -10.63 4.04 -1.38
CA LEU A 246 -11.85 3.54 -0.73
C LEU A 246 -12.91 3.12 -1.77
N ALA A 247 -13.80 2.21 -1.34
CA ALA A 247 -14.89 1.58 -2.09
C ALA A 247 -14.44 0.75 -3.31
N GLY A 248 -13.89 1.39 -4.33
CA GLY A 248 -13.58 0.80 -5.63
C GLY A 248 -12.07 0.69 -5.88
N PRO A 249 -11.58 -0.47 -6.38
CA PRO A 249 -10.18 -0.57 -6.78
C PRO A 249 -9.88 0.24 -8.04
N CYS A 250 -8.59 0.49 -8.28
CA CYS A 250 -8.09 0.91 -9.58
C CYS A 250 -6.68 0.40 -9.87
N ILE A 251 -6.33 0.30 -11.15
CA ILE A 251 -4.94 0.50 -11.55
C ILE A 251 -4.62 2.00 -11.55
N MET A 252 -3.55 2.36 -10.83
CA MET A 252 -2.81 3.60 -10.98
C MET A 252 -1.50 3.30 -11.71
N GLU A 253 -1.08 4.21 -12.56
CA GLU A 253 0.08 4.07 -13.40
C GLU A 253 1.03 5.24 -13.24
N PHE A 254 2.32 4.97 -13.41
CA PHE A 254 3.42 5.90 -13.22
C PHE A 254 4.26 5.97 -14.49
N ARG A 255 4.60 7.19 -14.92
CA ARG A 255 5.41 7.48 -16.10
C ARG A 255 6.58 8.40 -15.73
N ARG A 256 7.82 7.95 -15.95
CA ARG A 256 9.03 8.79 -15.81
C ARG A 256 9.65 9.03 -17.18
N TYR A 257 9.60 10.26 -17.66
CA TYR A 257 10.20 10.65 -18.93
C TYR A 257 11.73 10.60 -18.81
N LEU A 258 12.40 10.08 -19.84
CA LEU A 258 13.85 9.97 -19.87
C LEU A 258 14.51 11.26 -20.37
N ASP A 259 13.83 11.97 -21.29
CA ASP A 259 14.27 13.25 -21.81
C ASP A 259 13.49 14.42 -21.16
N ALA A 260 14.24 15.38 -20.59
CA ALA A 260 13.68 16.53 -19.87
C ALA A 260 12.87 17.52 -20.73
N GLY A 261 12.88 17.37 -22.06
CA GLY A 261 12.20 18.27 -23.00
C GLY A 261 10.74 17.92 -23.31
N LEU A 262 10.27 16.70 -22.97
CA LEU A 262 9.00 16.15 -23.46
C LEU A 262 7.91 15.98 -22.37
N THR A 263 7.82 16.92 -21.42
CA THR A 263 6.58 17.06 -20.64
C THR A 263 5.43 17.46 -21.56
N PRO A 264 4.29 16.75 -21.59
CA PRO A 264 3.16 17.13 -22.42
C PRO A 264 2.66 18.53 -22.06
N ARG A 265 2.88 19.52 -22.95
CA ARG A 265 2.26 20.84 -22.82
C ARG A 265 0.75 20.67 -22.83
N ALA A 266 0.07 21.31 -21.89
CA ALA A 266 -1.38 21.25 -21.80
C ALA A 266 -2.02 22.16 -22.86
N SER A 267 -2.35 21.61 -24.02
CA SER A 267 -3.13 22.32 -25.04
C SER A 267 -3.98 21.37 -25.88
N SER A 268 -5.29 21.65 -25.91
CA SER A 268 -6.29 21.35 -26.96
C SER A 268 -6.46 19.91 -27.49
N SER A 269 -7.72 19.46 -27.47
CA SER A 269 -8.36 18.55 -28.45
C SER A 269 -7.72 18.57 -29.85
N SER A 270 -7.54 17.44 -30.54
CA SER A 270 -8.60 16.46 -30.86
C SER A 270 -8.08 15.07 -31.28
N ASP A 271 -9.04 14.13 -31.38
CA ASP A 271 -9.05 12.91 -32.19
C ASP A 271 -8.17 11.69 -31.83
N ILE A 272 -8.61 10.56 -32.41
CA ILE A 272 -8.28 9.18 -32.04
C ILE A 272 -7.49 8.56 -33.18
N GLU A 273 -6.32 7.98 -32.88
CA GLU A 273 -5.80 6.87 -33.68
C GLU A 273 -5.39 5.70 -32.77
N ILE A 274 -5.76 4.50 -33.20
CA ILE A 274 -5.41 3.23 -32.57
C ILE A 274 -4.33 2.61 -33.44
N GLU A 275 -3.09 2.53 -32.93
CA GLU A 275 -2.11 1.60 -33.48
C GLU A 275 -1.51 0.73 -32.37
N SER A 276 -1.22 -0.53 -32.74
CA SER A 276 -0.76 -1.56 -31.81
C SER A 276 0.74 -1.79 -31.93
N SER A 277 1.36 -2.19 -30.82
CA SER A 277 2.60 -2.98 -30.80
C SER A 277 3.83 -2.39 -31.53
N GLY A 278 4.46 -1.38 -30.93
CA GLY A 278 5.75 -0.85 -31.41
C GLY A 278 6.60 -0.25 -30.27
N ASN A 279 7.73 -0.89 -29.98
CA ASN A 279 8.68 -0.56 -28.91
C ASN A 279 9.35 0.84 -29.10
N ASN A 280 8.73 1.93 -28.60
CA ASN A 280 9.33 3.28 -28.67
C ASN A 280 8.77 4.30 -27.63
N SER A 281 8.73 3.95 -26.34
CA SER A 281 8.30 4.90 -25.29
C SER A 281 9.47 5.66 -24.66
N ASN A 282 9.57 6.98 -24.88
CA ASN A 282 10.55 7.89 -24.24
C ASN A 282 10.35 8.06 -22.71
N PHE A 283 9.63 7.14 -22.06
CA PHE A 283 9.33 7.14 -20.64
C PHE A 283 9.26 5.71 -20.09
N LEU A 284 9.73 5.53 -18.85
CA LEU A 284 9.51 4.31 -18.09
C LEU A 284 8.06 4.26 -17.63
N ARG A 285 7.33 3.20 -18.02
CA ARG A 285 5.96 2.92 -17.56
C ARG A 285 5.97 1.89 -16.44
N ARG A 286 5.14 2.10 -15.42
CA ARG A 286 4.91 1.20 -14.28
C ARG A 286 3.44 1.26 -13.87
N ALA A 287 2.89 0.19 -13.31
CA ALA A 287 1.47 0.09 -12.95
C ALA A 287 1.26 -0.66 -11.64
N ILE A 288 0.49 -0.08 -10.73
CA ILE A 288 0.17 -0.65 -9.41
C ILE A 288 -1.35 -0.81 -9.25
N TYR A 289 -1.76 -1.92 -8.64
CA TYR A 289 -3.14 -2.14 -8.23
C TYR A 289 -3.36 -1.53 -6.84
N LEU A 290 -4.29 -0.59 -6.75
CA LEU A 290 -4.75 0.03 -5.52
C LEU A 290 -6.10 -0.61 -5.14
N PRO A 291 -6.13 -1.60 -4.22
CA PRO A 291 -7.38 -2.11 -3.67
C PRO A 291 -8.07 -1.06 -2.78
N PRO A 292 -9.36 -1.26 -2.46
CA PRO A 292 -10.00 -0.53 -1.37
C PRO A 292 -9.21 -0.68 -0.05
N ARG A 293 -9.36 0.30 0.83
CA ARG A 293 -8.69 0.41 2.14
C ARG A 293 -7.17 0.42 2.11
N SER A 294 -6.55 0.75 0.97
CA SER A 294 -5.09 0.84 0.86
C SER A 294 -4.58 2.28 0.85
N LEU A 295 -3.49 2.54 1.57
CA LEU A 295 -2.81 3.83 1.59
C LEU A 295 -1.57 3.78 0.70
N LEU A 296 -1.54 4.62 -0.32
CA LEU A 296 -0.37 4.84 -1.17
C LEU A 296 0.35 6.09 -0.68
N LEU A 297 1.64 5.99 -0.35
CA LEU A 297 2.52 7.15 -0.11
C LEU A 297 3.44 7.34 -1.32
N LEU A 298 3.54 8.60 -1.76
CA LEU A 298 4.57 9.10 -2.66
C LEU A 298 5.51 10.00 -1.84
N SER A 299 6.79 9.67 -1.82
CA SER A 299 7.89 10.51 -1.34
C SER A 299 9.06 10.50 -2.35
N GLY A 300 10.05 11.38 -2.16
CA GLY A 300 11.26 11.40 -2.99
C GLY A 300 10.99 11.39 -4.51
N GLU A 301 11.68 10.52 -5.26
CA GLU A 301 11.53 10.40 -6.71
C GLU A 301 10.07 10.16 -7.13
N ALA A 302 9.34 9.27 -6.43
CA ALA A 302 7.93 8.98 -6.73
C ALA A 302 7.03 10.23 -6.69
N ARG A 303 7.32 11.18 -5.79
CA ARG A 303 6.55 12.42 -5.60
C ARG A 303 6.99 13.57 -6.51
N TYR A 304 8.25 13.58 -6.95
CA TYR A 304 8.85 14.72 -7.67
C TYR A 304 9.21 14.44 -9.14
N ALA A 305 9.24 13.18 -9.60
CA ALA A 305 9.70 12.84 -10.96
C ALA A 305 8.82 11.85 -11.73
N TRP A 306 7.88 11.17 -11.05
CA TRP A 306 6.97 10.23 -11.71
C TRP A 306 5.58 10.83 -11.89
N ASN A 307 5.14 10.94 -13.14
CA ASN A 307 3.77 11.34 -13.46
C ASN A 307 2.83 10.19 -13.09
N HIS A 308 1.95 10.42 -12.12
CA HIS A 308 0.97 9.44 -11.69
C HIS A 308 -0.37 9.70 -12.40
N TYR A 309 -1.08 8.62 -12.76
CA TYR A 309 -2.31 8.69 -13.55
C TYR A 309 -3.22 7.49 -13.32
N ILE A 310 -4.51 7.65 -13.60
CA ILE A 310 -5.51 6.57 -13.58
C ILE A 310 -6.12 6.52 -14.99
N PRO A 311 -6.07 5.39 -15.72
CA PRO A 311 -6.64 5.32 -17.07
C PRO A 311 -8.15 5.60 -17.13
N HIS A 312 -8.62 6.23 -18.21
CA HIS A 312 -10.03 6.48 -18.49
C HIS A 312 -10.70 5.27 -19.16
N HIS A 313 -10.84 4.16 -18.43
CA HIS A 313 -11.51 2.96 -18.92
C HIS A 313 -12.36 2.27 -17.85
N LYS A 314 -13.34 1.46 -18.27
CA LYS A 314 -14.26 0.74 -17.37
C LYS A 314 -13.71 -0.60 -16.88
N ILE A 315 -12.55 -1.02 -17.40
CA ILE A 315 -11.96 -2.35 -17.20
C ILE A 315 -10.44 -2.19 -17.10
N ASP A 316 -9.83 -2.67 -16.02
CA ASP A 316 -8.39 -2.84 -15.87
C ASP A 316 -7.96 -4.25 -16.27
N MET A 317 -6.79 -4.38 -16.91
CA MET A 317 -6.10 -5.65 -17.11
C MET A 317 -5.01 -5.80 -16.04
N VAL A 318 -5.09 -6.85 -15.22
CA VAL A 318 -4.13 -7.14 -14.15
C VAL A 318 -3.56 -8.53 -14.34
N LYS A 319 -2.41 -8.60 -15.03
CA LYS A 319 -1.91 -9.83 -15.66
C LYS A 319 -3.00 -10.35 -16.61
N ASP A 320 -3.37 -11.61 -16.49
CA ASP A 320 -4.38 -12.28 -17.32
C ASP A 320 -5.81 -12.14 -16.75
N SER A 321 -6.01 -11.33 -15.71
CA SER A 321 -7.30 -11.13 -15.05
C SER A 321 -7.93 -9.78 -15.41
N VAL A 322 -9.21 -9.83 -15.80
CA VAL A 322 -10.04 -8.67 -16.12
C VAL A 322 -10.69 -8.14 -14.84
N ILE A 323 -10.33 -6.93 -14.41
CA ILE A 323 -10.96 -6.28 -13.25
C ILE A 323 -11.88 -5.16 -13.75
N ARG A 324 -13.19 -5.34 -13.62
CA ARG A 324 -14.15 -4.28 -13.93
C ARG A 324 -14.08 -3.19 -12.85
N ARG A 325 -14.04 -1.91 -13.26
CA ARG A 325 -14.13 -0.79 -12.33
C ARG A 325 -15.46 -0.85 -11.58
N ALA A 326 -15.41 -0.67 -10.27
CA ALA A 326 -16.59 -0.59 -9.42
C ALA A 326 -17.51 0.56 -9.84
N SER A 327 -18.78 0.51 -9.40
CA SER A 327 -19.76 1.60 -9.57
C SER A 327 -19.28 2.93 -8.99
N ARG A 328 -18.40 2.88 -7.99
CA ARG A 328 -17.87 4.01 -7.23
C ARG A 328 -16.43 3.73 -6.81
N ARG A 329 -15.54 4.72 -6.95
CA ARG A 329 -14.25 4.76 -6.25
C ARG A 329 -14.09 6.13 -5.58
N VAL A 330 -13.68 6.14 -4.32
CA VAL A 330 -13.30 7.36 -3.60
C VAL A 330 -11.80 7.31 -3.28
N SER A 331 -11.12 8.44 -3.23
CA SER A 331 -9.79 8.53 -2.64
C SER A 331 -9.55 9.81 -1.88
N PHE A 332 -8.95 9.70 -0.69
CA PHE A 332 -8.58 10.81 0.17
C PHE A 332 -7.07 11.06 0.01
N THR A 333 -6.69 12.23 -0.50
CA THR A 333 -5.29 12.60 -0.73
C THR A 333 -4.85 13.69 0.24
N PHE A 334 -4.02 13.31 1.21
CA PHE A 334 -3.49 14.16 2.27
C PHE A 334 -2.11 14.69 1.90
N ARG A 335 -1.88 15.97 2.18
CA ARG A 335 -0.65 16.70 1.87
C ARG A 335 -0.35 17.74 2.94
N LYS A 336 0.90 18.16 3.02
CA LYS A 336 1.33 19.39 3.69
C LYS A 336 1.46 20.49 2.65
N VAL A 337 0.82 21.65 2.85
CA VAL A 337 1.00 22.86 2.03
C VAL A 337 2.37 23.45 2.30
N ARG A 338 3.08 23.74 1.22
CA ARG A 338 4.45 24.26 1.24
C ARG A 338 4.43 25.79 1.38
N ALA A 339 5.19 26.32 2.33
CA ALA A 339 5.29 27.75 2.60
C ALA A 339 6.44 28.47 1.86
N SER A 340 7.45 27.73 1.37
CA SER A 340 8.68 28.27 0.75
C SER A 340 8.94 27.62 -0.63
N PRO A 341 9.68 28.27 -1.56
CA PRO A 341 9.99 27.69 -2.87
C PRO A 341 10.61 26.29 -2.78
N CYS A 342 10.23 25.38 -3.68
CA CYS A 342 10.69 24.00 -3.62
C CYS A 342 12.14 23.84 -4.10
N GLN A 343 13.01 23.28 -3.26
CA GLN A 343 14.43 23.03 -3.53
C GLN A 343 14.74 21.53 -3.74
N CYS A 344 13.80 20.76 -4.31
CA CYS A 344 14.04 19.34 -4.61
C CYS A 344 15.11 19.14 -5.68
N GLU A 345 15.78 17.98 -5.65
CA GLU A 345 16.82 17.56 -6.62
C GLU A 345 16.30 17.37 -8.07
N PHE A 346 14.98 17.41 -8.26
CA PHE A 346 14.29 17.14 -9.53
C PHE A 346 13.90 18.45 -10.24
N SER A 347 14.88 19.35 -10.42
CA SER A 347 14.69 20.71 -10.97
C SER A 347 13.97 20.73 -12.33
N GLN A 348 14.20 19.73 -13.18
CA GLN A 348 13.55 19.58 -14.49
C GLN A 348 12.02 19.43 -14.43
N TYR A 349 11.47 19.00 -13.30
CA TYR A 349 10.03 18.88 -13.06
C TYR A 349 9.49 19.98 -12.12
N CYS A 350 10.37 20.78 -11.52
CA CYS A 350 10.04 21.69 -10.43
C CYS A 350 9.60 23.08 -10.93
N ASP A 351 8.34 23.43 -10.70
CA ASP A 351 7.80 24.76 -11.04
C ASP A 351 8.39 25.91 -10.20
N SER A 352 9.06 25.62 -9.08
CA SER A 352 9.80 26.62 -8.29
C SER A 352 11.22 26.92 -8.80
N GLN A 353 11.73 26.14 -9.76
CA GLN A 353 13.13 26.21 -10.24
C GLN A 353 13.25 26.38 -11.76
N ARG A 354 12.17 26.79 -12.44
CA ARG A 354 12.05 26.86 -13.90
C ARG A 354 11.50 28.19 -14.39
#